data_AF-A0A4Y2XBP9-F1
#
_entry.id   AF-A0A4Y2XBP9-F1
#
_cell.length_a   1.000
_cell.length_b   1.000
_cell.length_c   1.000
_cell.angle_alpha   90.00
_cell.angle_beta   90.00
_cell.angle_gamma   90.00
#
_symmetry.space_group_name_H-M   'P 1'
#
loop_
_entity.id
_entity.type
_entity.pdbx_description
1 polymer ?
#
loop_
_entity_poly.entity_id
_entity_poly.type
_entity_poly.pdbx_seq_one_letter_code
_entity_poly.pdbx_strand_id
1 'polypeptide(L)' 'MIKSLPLRFVDSHRVDSNKKLGEWAGLCTIDKEGKARKVVGCSCVVVVDYGKETQAHDVLNDYFKSKRA' A
#
# COMPACT_ATOMS: atom_id res chain seq x y z
N MET A 1 -22.66 -23.43 -11.78
CA MET A 1 -22.71 -22.89 -10.41
C MET A 1 -21.40 -22.14 -10.13
N ILE A 2 -21.20 -21.02 -10.83
CA ILE A 2 -19.99 -20.20 -10.70
C ILE A 2 -20.33 -19.20 -9.60
N LYS A 3 -19.85 -19.46 -8.39
CA LYS A 3 -19.95 -18.50 -7.30
C LYS A 3 -19.28 -17.22 -7.79
N SER A 4 -20.08 -16.16 -7.92
CA SER A 4 -19.63 -14.78 -8.05
C SER A 4 -18.59 -14.51 -6.97
N LEU A 5 -17.31 -14.68 -7.30
CA LEU A 5 -16.26 -14.07 -6.49
C LEU A 5 -16.43 -12.57 -6.69
N PRO A 6 -16.56 -11.76 -5.61
CA PRO A 6 -16.49 -10.33 -5.75
C PRO A 6 -15.16 -10.03 -6.42
N LEU A 7 -15.21 -9.43 -7.60
CA LEU A 7 -14.07 -8.77 -8.23
C LEU A 7 -13.50 -7.82 -7.19
N ARG A 8 -12.51 -8.27 -6.42
CA ARG A 8 -11.80 -7.43 -5.47
C ARG A 8 -11.01 -6.46 -6.33
N PHE A 9 -11.57 -5.28 -6.52
CA PHE A 9 -10.94 -4.16 -7.17
C PHE A 9 -9.70 -3.79 -6.36
N VAL A 10 -8.54 -4.27 -6.80
CA VAL A 10 -7.25 -3.90 -6.20
C VAL A 10 -6.74 -2.68 -6.95
N ASP A 11 -6.67 -1.54 -6.28
CA ASP A 11 -6.10 -0.32 -6.84
C ASP A 11 -4.57 -0.37 -6.74
N SER A 12 -3.89 -0.01 -7.83
CA SER A 12 -2.42 -0.07 -7.92
C SER A 12 -1.81 1.32 -7.92
N HIS A 13 -0.94 1.61 -6.96
CA HIS A 13 -0.09 2.81 -6.94
C HIS A 13 1.34 2.43 -7.32
N ARG A 14 1.93 3.11 -8.32
CA ARG A 14 3.31 2.87 -8.75
C ARG A 14 4.25 3.77 -7.97
N VAL A 15 5.32 3.18 -7.42
CA VAL A 15 6.38 3.87 -6.71
C VAL A 15 7.68 3.66 -7.48
N ASP A 16 8.48 4.71 -7.67
CA ASP A 16 9.68 4.66 -8.52
C ASP A 16 10.84 3.84 -7.91
N SER A 17 10.83 3.61 -6.60
CA SER A 17 11.93 2.93 -5.91
C SER A 17 11.45 1.86 -4.94
N ASN A 18 11.94 0.64 -5.16
CA ASN A 18 11.65 -0.54 -4.34
C ASN A 18 12.11 -0.37 -2.89
N LYS A 19 13.18 0.41 -2.65
CA LYS A 19 13.68 0.69 -1.29
C LYS A 19 12.74 1.59 -0.51
N LYS A 20 12.22 2.65 -1.15
CA LYS A 20 11.22 3.54 -0.53
C LYS A 20 9.95 2.77 -0.19
N LEU A 21 9.51 1.89 -1.09
CA LEU A 21 8.34 1.04 -0.83
C LEU A 21 8.59 0.09 0.35
N GLY A 22 9.78 -0.49 0.45
CA GLY A 22 10.19 -1.32 1.58
C GLY A 22 10.17 -0.57 2.91
N GLU A 23 10.69 0.66 2.95
CA GLU A 23 10.61 1.52 4.13
C GLU A 23 9.17 1.82 4.54
N TRP A 24 8.30 2.17 3.57
CA TRP A 24 6.88 2.47 3.84
C TRP A 24 6.10 1.24 4.33
N ALA A 25 6.47 0.06 3.85
CA ALA A 25 5.90 -1.20 4.31
C ALA A 25 6.43 -1.63 5.69
N GLY A 26 7.40 -0.89 6.27
CA GLY A 26 8.04 -1.25 7.54
C GLY A 26 9.05 -2.39 7.42
N LEU A 27 9.49 -2.73 6.21
CA LEU A 27 10.55 -3.72 5.96
C LEU A 27 11.95 -3.11 6.16
N CYS A 28 12.13 -2.43 7.30
CA CYS A 28 13.37 -1.78 7.68
C CYS A 28 13.64 -1.96 9.17
N THR A 29 14.92 -1.93 9.56
CA THR A 29 15.31 -1.88 10.98
C THR A 29 15.50 -0.42 11.37
N ILE A 30 14.79 0.05 12.38
CA ILE A 30 14.92 1.43 12.88
C ILE A 30 16.00 1.42 13.96
N ASP A 31 17.05 2.24 13.79
CA ASP A 31 18.04 2.45 14.84
C ASP A 31 17.51 3.39 15.93
N LYS A 32 18.22 3.47 17.07
CA LYS A 32 17.86 4.31 18.21
C LYS A 32 17.68 5.81 17.88
N GLU A 33 18.24 6.26 16.76
CA GLU A 33 18.13 7.65 16.26
C GLU A 33 16.95 7.84 15.27
N GLY A 34 16.12 6.82 15.07
CA GLY A 34 14.96 6.88 14.17
C GLY A 34 15.28 6.75 12.68
N LYS A 35 16.54 6.48 12.31
CA LYS A 35 16.93 6.25 10.92
C LYS A 35 16.71 4.79 10.52
N ALA A 36 16.15 4.57 9.33
CA ALA A 36 16.02 3.25 8.74
C ALA A 36 17.40 2.74 8.28
N ARG A 37 17.87 1.64 8.86
CA ARG A 37 18.99 0.85 8.36
C ARG A 37 18.53 -0.55 7.97
N LYS A 38 19.23 -1.16 7.01
CA LYS A 38 18.89 -2.49 6.43
C LYS A 38 17.47 -2.56 5.84
N VAL A 39 17.17 -1.66 4.92
CA VAL A 39 15.91 -1.67 4.17
C VAL A 39 15.91 -2.82 3.17
N VAL A 40 14.88 -3.67 3.25
CA VAL A 40 14.63 -4.71 2.25
C VAL A 40 13.76 -4.11 1.15
N GLY A 41 14.20 -4.24 -0.11
CA GLY A 41 13.42 -3.78 -1.24
C GLY A 41 12.16 -4.62 -1.42
N CYS A 42 11.02 -3.98 -1.62
CA CYS A 42 9.75 -4.65 -1.91
C CYS A 42 9.33 -4.41 -3.35
N SER A 43 8.79 -5.43 -4.01
CA SER A 43 8.25 -5.33 -5.39
C SER A 43 6.76 -5.02 -5.41
N CYS A 44 5.99 -5.59 -4.48
CA CYS A 44 4.55 -5.36 -4.36
C CYS A 44 4.11 -5.54 -2.91
N VAL A 45 3.16 -4.72 -2.49
CA VAL A 45 2.54 -4.77 -1.16
C VAL A 45 1.04 -4.66 -1.38
N VAL A 46 0.28 -5.47 -0.66
CA VAL A 46 -1.19 -5.44 -0.71
C VAL A 46 -1.68 -5.17 0.69
N VAL A 47 -2.46 -4.11 0.84
CA VAL A 47 -3.12 -3.83 2.12
C VAL A 47 -4.43 -4.60 2.15
N VAL A 48 -4.57 -5.49 3.13
CA VAL A 48 -5.74 -6.38 3.27
C VAL A 48 -6.80 -5.77 4.18
N ASP A 49 -6.35 -5.10 5.23
CA ASP A 49 -7.21 -4.41 6.19
C ASP A 49 -6.51 -3.14 6.68
N TYR A 50 -7.24 -2.04 6.64
CA TYR A 50 -6.77 -0.72 7.09
C TYR A 50 -7.20 -0.42 8.53
N GLY A 51 -8.06 -1.26 9.13
CA GLY A 51 -8.49 -1.21 10.51
C GLY A 51 -9.48 -0.09 10.84
N LYS A 52 -9.16 1.17 10.53
CA LYS A 52 -10.02 2.34 10.78
C LYS A 52 -10.23 3.15 9.52
N GLU A 53 -11.49 3.35 9.16
CA GLU A 53 -11.87 4.29 8.11
C GLU A 53 -11.61 5.71 8.61
N THR A 54 -10.68 6.39 7.95
CA THR A 54 -10.29 7.77 8.24
C THR A 54 -10.52 8.61 7.00
N GLN A 55 -10.64 9.93 7.12
CA GLN A 55 -10.85 10.81 5.95
C GLN A 55 -9.77 10.64 4.86
N ALA A 56 -8.55 10.24 5.23
CA ALA A 56 -7.49 9.94 4.27
C ALA A 56 -7.84 8.77 3.34
N HIS A 57 -8.60 7.78 3.83
CA HIS A 57 -9.08 6.66 3.04
C HIS A 57 -10.05 7.10 1.94
N ASP A 58 -10.97 8.00 2.26
CA ASP A 58 -11.97 8.48 1.31
C ASP A 58 -11.30 9.25 0.16
N VAL A 59 -10.36 10.13 0.49
CA VAL A 59 -9.59 10.89 -0.52
C VAL A 59 -8.81 9.96 -1.45
N LEU A 60 -8.17 8.93 -0.90
CA LEU A 60 -7.43 7.95 -1.70
C LEU A 60 -8.37 7.14 -2.60
N ASN A 61 -9.50 6.66 -2.04
CA ASN A 61 -10.50 5.93 -2.81
C ASN A 61 -11.05 6.76 -3.96
N ASP A 62 -11.34 8.04 -3.75
CA ASP A 62 -11.84 8.93 -4.80
C ASP A 62 -10.77 9.24 -5.86
N TYR A 63 -9.51 9.39 -5.45
CA TYR A 63 -8.39 9.48 -6.39
C TYR A 63 -8.30 8.24 -7.28
N PHE A 64 -8.37 7.04 -6.70
CA PHE A 64 -8.30 5.80 -7.47
C PHE A 64 -9.52 5.59 -8.38
N LYS A 65 -10.73 5.96 -7.93
CA LYS A 65 -11.93 5.97 -8.79
C LYS A 65 -11.75 6.90 -9.99
N SER A 66 -11.23 8.10 -9.80
CA SER A 66 -11.02 9.07 -10.88
C SER A 66 -10.00 8.61 -11.92
N LYS A 67 -8.97 7.87 -11.48
CA LYS A 67 -7.89 7.36 -12.35
C LYS A 67 -8.27 6.11 -13.13
N ARG A 68 -9.45 5.55 -12.82
CA ARG A 68 -10.02 4.35 -13.41
C ARG A 68 -11.00 4.66 -14.55
N ALA A 69 -11.32 5.94 -14.77
CA ALA A 69 -12.13 6.42 -15.89
C ALA A 69 -11.34 6.46 -17.21
#